data_AF-A0A7W0KDE7-F1
#
_entry.id   AF-A0A7W0KDE7-F1
#
_cell.length_a   1.000
_cell.length_b   1.000
_cell.length_c   1.000
_cell.angle_alpha   90.00
_cell.angle_beta   90.00
_cell.angle_gamma   90.00
#
_symmetry.space_group_name_H-M   'P 1'
#
loop_
_entity.id
_entity.type
_entity.pdbx_description
1 polymer ?
#
loop_
_entity_poly.entity_id
_entity_poly.type
_entity_poly.pdbx_seq_one_letter_code
_entity_poly.pdbx_strand_id
1 'polypeptide(L)'
;MISDETPVAPAFKSRVFLWGNDMNPTTVRARWPASRFVATARAAGLLSRSAGMPPEAFGPEIWGIVVETGDVQRGTPVPLTLADGASATAMLVDAPGGAGNPAEILAEARYWELPQAYRDRIVAFIDTVEAP
;
A
#
# COMPACT_ATOMS: atom_id res chain seq x y z
N MET A 1 32.10 28.76 15.83
CA MET A 1 32.15 27.60 14.91
C MET A 1 30.76 27.01 14.90
N ILE A 2 29.94 27.40 13.93
CA ILE A 2 28.63 26.79 13.71
C ILE A 2 28.95 25.57 12.84
N SER A 3 28.86 24.38 13.42
CA SER A 3 28.96 23.14 12.66
C SER A 3 27.78 23.12 11.69
N ASP A 4 28.11 23.18 10.41
CA ASP A 4 27.21 22.95 9.30
C ASP A 4 26.85 21.46 9.32
N GLU A 5 25.88 21.08 10.15
CA GLU A 5 25.24 19.76 10.06
C GLU A 5 24.38 19.77 8.80
N THR A 6 25.04 19.57 7.65
CA THR A 6 24.35 19.24 6.41
C THR A 6 23.43 18.06 6.71
N PRO A 7 22.09 18.20 6.56
CA PRO A 7 21.21 17.07 6.77
C PRO A 7 21.59 16.00 5.75
N VAL A 8 22.19 14.91 6.23
CA VAL A 8 22.44 13.74 5.39
C VAL A 8 21.08 13.21 4.99
N ALA A 9 20.69 13.46 3.74
CA ALA A 9 19.44 12.94 3.20
C ALA A 9 19.40 11.43 3.45
N PRO A 10 18.31 10.87 3.99
CA PRO A 10 18.23 9.46 4.27
C PRO A 10 18.48 8.67 2.97
N ALA A 11 19.47 7.77 3.01
CA ALA A 11 19.69 6.86 1.90
C ALA A 11 18.55 5.83 1.90
N PHE A 12 17.58 6.01 1.00
CA PHE A 12 16.49 5.04 0.81
C PHE A 12 17.06 3.76 0.19
N LYS A 13 16.79 2.62 0.82
CA LYS A 13 17.38 1.32 0.43
C LYS A 13 16.37 0.36 -0.18
N SER A 14 15.07 0.59 0.00
CA SER A 14 14.04 -0.31 -0.54
C SER A 14 12.72 0.42 -0.76
N ARG A 15 12.02 -0.01 -1.82
CA ARG A 15 10.62 0.34 -2.08
C ARG A 15 9.74 -0.78 -1.57
N VAL A 16 8.68 -0.42 -0.85
CA VAL A 16 7.68 -1.34 -0.30
C VAL A 16 6.33 -0.99 -0.86
N PHE A 17 5.58 -2.02 -1.28
CA PHE A 17 4.17 -1.88 -1.63
C PHE A 17 3.31 -2.21 -0.41
N LEU A 18 2.42 -1.29 -0.05
CA LEU A 18 1.48 -1.43 1.06
C LEU A 18 0.07 -1.33 0.52
N TRP A 19 -0.83 -2.15 1.05
CA TRP A 19 -2.22 -2.21 0.63
C TRP A 19 -3.11 -2.55 1.81
N GLY A 20 -4.42 -2.31 1.68
CA GLY A 20 -5.35 -2.49 2.78
C GLY A 20 -4.97 -1.66 4.02
N ASN A 21 -5.08 -2.27 5.20
CA ASN A 21 -4.78 -1.66 6.49
C ASN A 21 -3.27 -1.36 6.69
N ASP A 22 -2.38 -2.01 5.92
CA ASP A 22 -0.95 -1.70 5.96
C ASP A 22 -0.65 -0.29 5.43
N MET A 23 -1.59 0.34 4.74
CA MET A 23 -1.49 1.73 4.30
C MET A 23 -1.65 2.74 5.45
N ASN A 24 -2.06 2.30 6.65
CA ASN A 24 -2.31 3.20 7.77
C ASN A 24 -1.07 4.06 8.09
N PRO A 25 -1.14 5.40 7.98
CA PRO A 25 0.01 6.28 8.15
C PRO A 25 0.69 6.16 9.52
N THR A 26 -0.08 5.88 10.57
CA THR A 26 0.43 5.70 11.93
C THR A 26 1.25 4.41 12.01
N THR A 27 0.72 3.31 11.47
CA THR A 27 1.42 2.02 11.38
C THR A 27 2.69 2.13 10.54
N VAL A 28 2.61 2.76 9.37
CA VAL A 28 3.75 2.96 8.46
C VAL A 28 4.86 3.76 9.15
N ARG A 29 4.53 4.87 9.81
CA ARG A 29 5.52 5.68 10.53
C ARG A 29 6.10 4.98 11.75
N ALA A 30 5.30 4.21 12.48
CA ALA A 30 5.78 3.41 13.60
C ALA A 30 6.76 2.33 13.13
N ARG A 31 6.47 1.66 12.01
CA ARG A 31 7.32 0.61 11.43
C ARG A 31 8.58 1.17 10.76
N TRP A 32 8.43 2.27 10.03
CA TRP A 32 9.51 2.94 9.30
C TRP A 32 9.44 4.47 9.51
N PRO A 33 10.04 4.99 10.59
CA PRO A 33 9.97 6.41 10.94
C PRO A 33 10.53 7.35 9.86
N ALA A 34 11.53 6.89 9.11
CA ALA A 34 12.15 7.61 8.01
C ALA A 34 11.54 7.27 6.63
N SER A 35 10.36 6.64 6.60
CA SER A 35 9.72 6.30 5.32
C SER A 35 9.24 7.53 4.57
N ARG A 36 9.26 7.43 3.24
CA ARG A 36 8.78 8.47 2.34
C ARG A 36 7.74 7.90 1.38
N PHE A 37 6.59 8.53 1.31
CA PHE A 37 5.61 8.23 0.26
C PHE A 37 6.20 8.54 -1.11
N VAL A 38 6.07 7.59 -2.04
CA VAL A 38 6.53 7.74 -3.42
C VAL A 38 5.36 8.00 -4.34
N ALA A 39 4.40 7.08 -4.39
CA ALA A 39 3.26 7.14 -5.28
C ALA A 39 2.18 6.15 -4.85
N THR A 40 0.95 6.38 -5.29
CA THR A 40 -0.08 5.33 -5.36
C THR A 40 0.22 4.42 -6.54
N ALA A 41 -0.03 3.13 -6.40
CA ALA A 41 0.23 2.15 -7.44
C ALA A 41 -0.82 1.03 -7.43
N ARG A 42 -0.92 0.34 -8.57
CA ARG A 42 -1.71 -0.88 -8.72
C ARG A 42 -0.82 -2.08 -8.97
N ALA A 43 -1.19 -3.20 -8.38
CA ALA A 43 -0.59 -4.50 -8.61
C ALA A 43 -1.64 -5.42 -9.25
N ALA A 44 -1.30 -6.02 -10.40
CA ALA A 44 -2.19 -6.94 -11.10
C ALA A 44 -2.00 -8.39 -10.61
N GLY A 45 -3.09 -9.17 -10.62
CA GLY A 45 -3.03 -10.63 -10.54
C GLY A 45 -2.88 -11.22 -9.14
N LEU A 46 -1.64 -11.52 -8.73
CA LEU A 46 -1.34 -12.46 -7.62
C LEU A 46 -1.88 -11.98 -6.26
N LEU A 47 -1.78 -10.68 -5.98
CA LEU A 47 -2.24 -10.10 -4.72
C LEU A 47 -3.76 -10.23 -4.55
N SER A 48 -4.55 -10.10 -5.62
CA SER A 48 -6.01 -10.29 -5.57
C SER A 48 -6.41 -11.71 -5.15
N ARG A 49 -5.54 -12.71 -5.35
CA ARG A 49 -5.79 -14.10 -4.93
C ARG A 49 -5.26 -14.41 -3.53
N SER A 50 -4.16 -13.76 -3.14
CA SER A 50 -3.46 -14.02 -1.87
C SER A 50 -4.01 -13.21 -0.69
N ALA A 51 -4.87 -12.23 -0.94
CA ALA A 51 -5.42 -11.30 0.05
C ALA A 51 -6.34 -11.95 1.11
N GLY A 52 -6.68 -13.24 1.00
CA GLY A 52 -7.65 -13.91 1.88
C GLY A 52 -9.08 -13.37 1.75
N MET A 53 -9.31 -12.50 0.75
CA MET A 53 -10.57 -11.85 0.45
C MET A 53 -11.03 -12.29 -0.94
N PRO A 54 -12.36 -12.37 -1.16
CA PRO A 54 -12.88 -12.74 -2.47
C PRO A 54 -12.35 -11.80 -3.55
N PRO A 55 -11.83 -12.30 -4.69
CA PRO A 55 -11.34 -11.48 -5.80
C PRO A 55 -12.35 -10.42 -6.27
N GLU A 56 -13.64 -10.68 -6.06
CA GLU A 56 -14.76 -9.80 -6.36
C GLU A 56 -14.72 -8.48 -5.56
N ALA A 57 -14.13 -8.47 -4.35
CA ALA A 57 -14.10 -7.30 -3.48
C ALA A 57 -13.21 -6.16 -4.00
N PHE A 58 -12.11 -6.51 -4.69
CA PHE A 58 -11.10 -5.55 -5.14
C PHE A 58 -10.96 -5.49 -6.67
N GLY A 59 -11.40 -6.54 -7.36
CA GLY A 59 -11.22 -6.72 -8.79
C GLY A 59 -9.83 -7.28 -9.15
N PRO A 60 -9.48 -7.27 -10.44
CA PRO A 60 -8.26 -7.90 -10.95
C PRO A 60 -6.95 -7.20 -10.54
N GLU A 61 -7.07 -6.00 -9.96
CA GLU A 61 -5.97 -5.13 -9.58
C GLU A 61 -6.19 -4.60 -8.17
N ILE A 62 -5.17 -4.71 -7.31
CA ILE A 62 -5.18 -4.10 -5.98
C ILE A 62 -4.44 -2.78 -6.04
N TRP A 63 -5.10 -1.73 -5.56
CA TRP A 63 -4.48 -0.43 -5.36
C TRP A 63 -3.88 -0.33 -3.97
N GLY A 64 -2.77 0.40 -3.89
CA GLY A 64 -2.05 0.65 -2.67
C GLY A 64 -1.08 1.81 -2.81
N ILE A 65 -0.16 1.91 -1.87
CA ILE A 65 0.89 2.93 -1.86
C ILE A 65 2.26 2.29 -1.97
N VAL A 66 3.20 3.04 -2.53
CA VAL A 66 4.62 2.72 -2.54
C VAL A 66 5.31 3.68 -1.58
N VAL A 67 6.06 3.12 -0.64
CA VAL A 67 6.93 3.88 0.25
C VAL A 67 8.38 3.48 0.06
N GLU A 68 9.26 4.45 0.17
CA GLU A 68 10.69 4.22 0.33
C GLU A 68 11.04 4.11 1.81
N THR A 69 11.93 3.19 2.15
CA THR A 69 12.38 2.93 3.52
C THR A 69 13.91 3.04 3.61
N GLY A 70 14.41 3.42 4.79
CA GLY A 70 15.86 3.54 5.06
C GLY A 70 16.59 2.21 5.22
N ASP A 71 15.85 1.10 5.28
CA ASP A 71 16.36 -0.24 5.51
C ASP A 71 16.09 -1.16 4.32
N VAL A 72 16.96 -2.15 4.12
CA VAL A 72 16.74 -3.18 3.09
C VAL A 72 15.60 -4.08 3.53
N GLN A 73 14.52 -4.09 2.75
CA GLN A 73 13.36 -4.94 3.02
C GLN A 73 13.50 -6.27 2.29
N ARG A 74 13.18 -7.36 2.99
CA ARG A 74 13.04 -8.70 2.40
C ARG A 74 11.56 -8.98 2.17
N GLY A 75 11.26 -9.71 1.10
CA GLY A 75 9.88 -10.02 0.73
C GLY A 75 9.78 -10.45 -0.72
N THR A 76 8.55 -10.59 -1.20
CA THR A 76 8.27 -10.95 -2.59
C THR A 76 8.33 -9.70 -3.46
N PRO A 77 9.17 -9.63 -4.50
CA PRO A 77 9.13 -8.52 -5.45
C PRO A 77 7.83 -8.58 -6.25
N VAL A 78 7.09 -7.48 -6.28
CA VAL A 78 5.83 -7.34 -7.01
C VAL A 78 5.98 -6.28 -8.09
N PRO A 79 5.63 -6.60 -9.35
CA PRO A 79 5.54 -5.60 -10.41
C PRO A 79 4.31 -4.71 -10.19
N LEU A 80 4.52 -3.41 -10.34
CA LEU A 80 3.51 -2.38 -10.11
C LEU A 80 3.38 -1.47 -11.32
N THR A 81 2.18 -0.91 -11.49
CA THR A 81 1.97 0.28 -12.31
C THR A 81 1.66 1.44 -11.38
N LEU A 82 2.48 2.48 -11.40
CA LEU A 82 2.24 3.72 -10.66
C LEU A 82 1.05 4.48 -11.27
N ALA A 83 0.47 5.42 -10.51
CA ALA A 83 -0.70 6.18 -10.97
C ALA A 83 -0.45 7.03 -12.23
N ASP A 84 0.80 7.40 -12.51
CA ASP A 84 1.21 8.09 -13.74
C ASP A 84 1.39 7.14 -14.94
N GLY A 85 1.17 5.83 -14.74
CA GLY A 85 1.34 4.79 -15.75
C GLY A 85 2.75 4.18 -15.81
N ALA A 86 3.71 4.69 -15.05
CA ALA A 86 5.07 4.16 -15.03
C ALA A 86 5.13 2.77 -14.39
N SER A 87 5.98 1.89 -14.92
CA SER A 87 6.25 0.59 -14.32
C SER A 87 7.26 0.70 -13.18
N ALA A 88 7.02 0.00 -12.08
CA ALA A 88 7.94 -0.09 -10.96
C ALA A 88 7.96 -1.51 -10.37
N THR A 89 8.97 -1.81 -9.57
CA THR A 89 9.02 -3.02 -8.73
C THR A 89 9.19 -2.59 -7.28
N ALA A 90 8.41 -3.18 -6.38
CA ALA A 90 8.53 -2.97 -4.94
C ALA A 90 8.43 -4.30 -4.20
N MET A 91 8.94 -4.33 -2.97
CA MET A 91 8.85 -5.49 -2.11
C MET A 91 7.49 -5.53 -1.42
N LEU A 92 6.82 -6.66 -1.47
CA LEU A 92 5.74 -7.02 -0.56
C LEU A 92 6.39 -7.68 0.66
N VAL A 93 6.40 -6.98 1.79
CA VAL A 93 7.04 -7.46 3.02
C VAL A 93 6.06 -8.33 3.80
N ASP A 94 6.41 -9.60 4.06
CA ASP A 94 5.60 -10.55 4.84
C ASP A 94 5.21 -9.96 6.22
N ALA A 95 4.06 -10.22 6.82
CA ALA A 95 2.94 -11.11 6.50
C ALA A 95 1.66 -10.26 6.31
N PRO A 96 0.61 -10.79 5.66
CA PRO A 96 -0.70 -10.16 5.70
C PRO A 96 -1.18 -10.22 7.15
N GLY A 97 -0.88 -9.18 7.94
CA GLY A 97 -1.89 -8.70 8.86
C GLY A 97 -3.11 -8.57 8.00
N GLY A 98 -4.10 -9.47 8.20
CA GLY A 98 -5.22 -9.64 7.28
C GLY A 98 -5.67 -8.26 6.86
N ALA A 99 -5.87 -8.07 5.56
CA ALA A 99 -5.91 -6.81 4.79
C ALA A 99 -6.58 -5.59 5.43
N GLY A 100 -7.17 -5.72 6.61
CA GLY A 100 -8.17 -4.92 7.25
C GLY A 100 -9.49 -5.67 7.12
N ASN A 101 -10.43 -5.33 7.97
CA ASN A 101 -11.81 -5.47 7.52
C ASN A 101 -12.07 -4.49 6.35
N PRO A 102 -13.08 -4.72 5.50
CA PRO A 102 -13.36 -3.85 4.36
C PRO A 102 -13.52 -2.36 4.71
N ALA A 103 -14.05 -2.04 5.88
CA ALA A 103 -14.24 -0.67 6.32
C ALA A 103 -12.91 0.04 6.61
N GLU A 104 -11.95 -0.64 7.23
CA GLU A 104 -10.57 -0.14 7.42
C GLU A 104 -9.89 0.08 6.07
N ILE A 105 -10.01 -0.87 5.15
CA ILE A 105 -9.45 -0.75 3.80
C ILE A 105 -10.02 0.47 3.08
N LEU A 106 -11.33 0.70 3.18
CA LEU A 106 -11.99 1.87 2.59
C LEU A 106 -11.52 3.18 3.23
N ALA A 107 -11.32 3.20 4.55
CA ALA A 107 -10.80 4.38 5.25
C ALA A 107 -9.40 4.74 4.75
N GLU A 108 -8.51 3.75 4.62
CA GLU A 108 -7.16 3.97 4.10
C GLU A 108 -7.18 4.35 2.61
N ALA A 109 -8.02 3.72 1.80
CA ALA A 109 -8.19 4.07 0.39
C ALA A 109 -8.71 5.50 0.21
N ARG A 110 -9.53 6.01 1.14
CA ARG A 110 -9.97 7.41 1.16
C ARG A 110 -8.84 8.35 1.56
N TYR A 111 -8.09 8.03 2.61
CA TYR A 111 -6.98 8.85 3.09
C TYR A 111 -5.93 9.09 2.00
N TRP A 112 -5.56 8.04 1.26
CA TRP A 112 -4.57 8.12 0.18
C TRP A 112 -5.15 8.53 -1.18
N GLU A 113 -6.43 8.91 -1.22
CA GLU A 113 -7.12 9.35 -2.43
C GLU A 113 -7.01 8.34 -3.59
N LEU A 114 -7.08 7.04 -3.27
CA LEU A 114 -7.05 5.98 -4.28
C LEU A 114 -8.22 6.14 -5.27
N PRO A 115 -8.10 5.61 -6.51
CA PRO A 115 -9.08 5.85 -7.56
C PRO A 115 -10.52 5.55 -7.14
N GLN A 116 -11.45 6.43 -7.54
CA GLN A 116 -12.87 6.32 -7.18
C GLN A 116 -13.44 4.93 -7.47
N ALA A 117 -13.18 4.40 -8.67
CA ALA A 117 -13.66 3.08 -9.08
C ALA A 117 -13.15 1.92 -8.19
N TYR A 118 -11.99 2.07 -7.55
CA TYR A 118 -11.49 1.09 -6.59
C TYR A 118 -12.24 1.20 -5.26
N ARG A 119 -12.46 2.44 -4.77
CA ARG A 119 -13.24 2.71 -3.56
C ARG A 119 -14.69 2.24 -3.68
N ASP A 120 -15.31 2.45 -4.84
CA ASP A 120 -16.70 2.04 -5.10
C ASP A 120 -16.87 0.51 -5.03
N ARG A 121 -15.86 -0.26 -5.47
CA ARG A 121 -15.89 -1.73 -5.34
C ARG A 121 -15.86 -2.18 -3.89
N ILE A 122 -15.03 -1.52 -3.06
CA ILE A 122 -14.94 -1.83 -1.63
C ILE A 122 -16.27 -1.51 -0.94
N VAL A 123 -16.90 -0.38 -1.30
CA VAL A 123 -18.24 -0.01 -0.80
C VAL A 123 -19.27 -1.07 -1.19
N ALA A 124 -19.35 -1.44 -2.47
CA ALA A 124 -20.29 -2.45 -2.93
C ALA A 124 -20.07 -3.82 -2.25
N PHE A 125 -18.82 -4.16 -1.94
CA PHE A 125 -18.50 -5.36 -1.19
C PHE A 125 -18.99 -5.28 0.26
N ILE A 126 -18.78 -4.16 0.96
CA ILE A 126 -19.31 -3.90 2.31
C ILE A 126 -20.84 -4.09 2.31
N ASP A 127 -21.54 -3.45 1.39
CA ASP A 127 -23.00 -3.52 1.29
C ASP A 127 -23.49 -4.97 1.07
N THR A 128 -22.70 -5.79 0.37
CA THR A 128 -23.03 -7.20 0.10
C THR A 128 -22.84 -8.08 1.34
N VAL A 129 -21.83 -7.84 2.17
CA VAL A 129 -21.54 -8.65 3.36
C VAL A 129 -22.36 -8.24 4.58
N GLU A 130 -22.88 -7.00 4.60
CA GLU A 130 -23.77 -6.49 5.66
C GLU A 130 -25.26 -6.67 5.34
N ALA A 131 -25.61 -7.21 4.17
CA ALA A 131 -26.99 -7.52 3.81
C ALA A 131 -27.55 -8.64 4.72
N PRO A 132 -28.75 -8.46 5.33
CA PRO A 132 -29.35 -9.41 6.27
C PRO A 132 -29.81 -10.72 5.64
#